data_AF-A0A2H1BTA9-F1
#
_entry.id   AF-A0A2H1BTA9-F1
#
_cell.length_a   1.000
_cell.length_b   1.000
_cell.length_c   1.000
_cell.angle_alpha   90.00
_cell.angle_beta   90.00
_cell.angle_gamma   90.00
#
_symmetry.space_group_name_H-M   'P 1'
#
loop_
_entity.id
_entity.type
_entity.pdbx_description
1 polymer ?
#
loop_
_entity_poly.entity_id
_entity_poly.type
_entity_poly.pdbx_seq_one_letter_code
_entity_poly.pdbx_strand_id
1 'polypeptide(L)'
;MIQVRAPFLSLKDAVGVAGINVLAVGESEAAQKMLKDIRKVASYTYKLITLPEDHAANLLYVNHYLMHWSPEMIPNSIGIFENKIDYKRTSMHMPELFSAGVPLSKLALFVGRFRHQRNVISTIP
;
A
#
# COMPACT_ATOMS: atom_id res chain seq x y z
N MET A 1 7.84 -12.34 -16.12
CA MET A 1 7.45 -10.92 -15.96
C MET A 1 6.06 -10.87 -15.33
N ILE A 2 5.83 -10.05 -14.32
CA ILE A 2 4.52 -9.94 -13.65
C ILE A 2 3.59 -9.08 -14.52
N GLN A 3 2.41 -9.59 -14.83
CA GLN A 3 1.41 -8.87 -15.63
C GLN A 3 0.46 -8.08 -14.73
N VAL A 4 0.35 -6.78 -14.97
CA VAL A 4 -0.64 -5.92 -14.30
C VAL A 4 -2.01 -6.20 -14.92
N ARG A 5 -3.02 -6.42 -14.09
CA ARG A 5 -4.37 -6.80 -14.51
C ARG A 5 -5.37 -5.72 -14.14
N ALA A 6 -6.33 -5.47 -15.01
CA ALA A 6 -7.46 -4.59 -14.72
C ALA A 6 -8.23 -5.10 -13.48
N PRO A 7 -8.74 -4.20 -12.61
CA PRO A 7 -8.82 -2.75 -12.76
C PRO A 7 -7.56 -1.97 -12.30
N PHE A 8 -6.49 -2.65 -11.91
CA PHE A 8 -5.28 -1.98 -11.41
C PHE A 8 -4.47 -1.33 -12.53
N LEU A 9 -3.98 -0.11 -12.28
CA LEU A 9 -3.09 0.60 -13.20
C LEU A 9 -1.62 0.29 -12.95
N SER A 10 -1.27 -0.12 -11.73
CA SER A 10 0.08 -0.45 -11.33
C SER A 10 0.10 -1.58 -10.30
N LEU A 11 1.26 -2.23 -10.14
CA LEU A 11 1.45 -3.29 -9.14
C LEU A 11 1.18 -2.78 -7.71
N LYS A 12 1.51 -1.52 -7.44
CA LYS A 12 1.33 -0.84 -6.15
C LYS A 12 -0.13 -0.56 -5.80
N ASP A 13 -1.02 -0.59 -6.80
CA ASP A 13 -2.45 -0.44 -6.58
C ASP A 13 -3.08 -1.76 -6.08
N ALA A 14 -2.50 -2.91 -6.47
CA ALA A 14 -2.97 -4.24 -6.06
C ALA A 14 -2.29 -4.79 -4.80
N VAL A 15 -1.02 -4.43 -4.58
CA VAL A 15 -0.18 -5.00 -3.52
C VAL A 15 0.55 -3.88 -2.77
N GLY A 16 0.32 -3.79 -1.46
CA GLY A 16 0.99 -2.87 -0.55
C GLY A 16 2.04 -3.55 0.33
N VAL A 17 3.08 -2.82 0.70
CA VAL A 17 4.04 -3.27 1.71
C VAL A 17 3.53 -2.81 3.07
N ALA A 18 2.98 -3.75 3.85
CA ALA A 18 2.40 -3.46 5.16
C ALA A 18 3.47 -3.39 6.26
N GLY A 19 4.62 -4.03 6.05
CA GLY A 19 5.69 -4.02 7.04
C GLY A 19 6.93 -4.75 6.54
N ILE A 20 7.88 -4.95 7.45
CA ILE A 20 9.09 -5.74 7.16
C ILE A 20 8.67 -7.17 6.83
N ASN A 21 8.91 -7.60 5.60
CA ASN A 21 8.51 -8.91 5.07
C ASN A 21 7.00 -9.18 5.13
N VAL A 22 6.15 -8.14 5.16
CA VAL A 22 4.68 -8.28 5.14
C VAL A 22 4.10 -7.55 3.93
N LEU A 23 3.32 -8.27 3.13
CA LEU A 23 2.55 -7.72 2.02
C LEU A 23 1.06 -7.74 2.33
N ALA A 24 0.36 -6.67 1.98
CA ALA A 24 -1.09 -6.59 1.98
C ALA A 24 -1.61 -6.73 0.54
N VAL A 25 -2.63 -7.56 0.35
CA VAL A 25 -3.24 -7.84 -0.95
C VAL A 25 -4.75 -7.94 -0.79
N GLY A 26 -5.49 -7.40 -1.75
CA GLY A 26 -6.94 -7.54 -1.80
C GLY A 26 -7.41 -8.96 -2.14
N GLU A 27 -8.68 -9.27 -1.86
CA GLU A 27 -9.29 -10.58 -2.16
C GLU A 27 -9.70 -10.75 -3.62
N SER A 28 -9.65 -9.69 -4.44
CA SER A 28 -10.07 -9.81 -5.83
C SER A 28 -9.22 -10.80 -6.64
N GLU A 29 -9.85 -11.44 -7.62
CA GLU A 29 -9.19 -12.42 -8.48
C GLU A 29 -7.98 -11.80 -9.21
N ALA A 30 -8.08 -10.53 -9.61
CA ALA A 30 -7.01 -9.79 -10.23
C ALA A 30 -5.80 -9.64 -9.29
N ALA A 31 -6.03 -9.22 -8.04
CA ALA A 31 -4.98 -9.05 -7.03
C ALA A 31 -4.33 -10.40 -6.67
N GLN A 32 -5.13 -11.46 -6.48
CA GLN A 32 -4.65 -12.79 -6.16
C GLN A 32 -3.84 -13.42 -7.30
N LYS A 33 -4.23 -13.21 -8.56
CA LYS A 33 -3.42 -13.64 -9.72
C LYS A 33 -2.09 -12.90 -9.79
N MET A 34 -2.09 -11.59 -9.53
CA MET A 34 -0.86 -10.79 -9.47
C MET A 34 0.07 -11.25 -8.33
N LEU A 35 -0.48 -11.56 -7.16
CA LEU A 35 0.27 -12.15 -6.04
C LEU A 35 0.89 -13.51 -6.40
N LYS A 36 0.15 -14.38 -7.10
CA LYS A 36 0.69 -15.66 -7.58
C LYS A 36 1.89 -15.46 -8.51
N ASP A 37 1.82 -14.47 -9.40
CA ASP A 37 2.93 -14.15 -10.29
C ASP A 37 4.12 -13.55 -9.53
N ILE A 38 3.88 -12.69 -8.53
CA ILE A 38 4.92 -12.17 -7.62
C ILE A 38 5.62 -13.32 -6.91
N ARG A 39 4.87 -14.26 -6.32
CA ARG A 39 5.43 -15.42 -5.60
C ARG A 39 6.28 -16.33 -6.48
N LYS A 40 5.99 -16.44 -7.77
CA LYS A 40 6.79 -17.23 -8.72
C LYS A 40 8.15 -16.60 -9.00
N VAL A 41 8.26 -15.27 -8.91
CA VAL A 41 9.46 -14.51 -9.25
C VAL A 41 10.27 -14.13 -8.00
N ALA A 42 9.60 -13.94 -6.86
CA ALA A 42 10.23 -13.53 -5.61
C ALA A 42 11.09 -14.64 -5.02
N SER A 43 12.32 -14.32 -4.65
CA SER A 43 13.24 -15.23 -3.95
C SER A 43 13.01 -15.26 -2.42
N TYR A 44 12.24 -14.30 -1.90
CA TYR A 44 11.99 -14.13 -0.46
C TYR A 44 10.55 -14.49 -0.09
N THR A 45 10.39 -15.11 1.07
CA THR A 45 9.07 -15.47 1.61
C THR A 45 8.47 -14.29 2.38
N TYR A 46 7.42 -13.69 1.82
CA TYR A 46 6.63 -12.65 2.50
C TYR A 46 5.48 -13.26 3.30
N LYS A 47 5.23 -12.73 4.50
CA LYS A 47 3.95 -12.91 5.20
C LYS A 47 2.88 -12.12 4.46
N LEU A 48 1.67 -12.66 4.40
CA LEU A 48 0.59 -12.09 3.61
C LEU A 48 -0.62 -11.77 4.47
N ILE A 49 -1.11 -10.56 4.28
CA ILE A 49 -2.37 -10.08 4.82
C ILE A 49 -3.32 -9.93 3.65
N THR A 50 -4.33 -10.77 3.63
CA THR A 50 -5.42 -10.68 2.68
C THR A 50 -6.49 -9.77 3.25
N LEU A 51 -6.96 -8.81 2.44
CA LEU A 51 -7.95 -7.80 2.82
C LEU A 51 -9.19 -7.92 1.93
N PRO A 52 -10.41 -7.81 2.49
CA PRO A 52 -11.65 -7.92 1.72
C PRO A 52 -11.82 -6.76 0.73
N GLU A 53 -11.21 -5.61 1.01
CA GLU A 53 -11.27 -4.42 0.16
C GLU A 53 -9.92 -4.18 -0.55
N ASP A 54 -9.92 -4.22 -1.88
CA ASP A 54 -8.70 -4.02 -2.68
C ASP A 54 -8.02 -2.68 -2.41
N HIS A 55 -8.80 -1.61 -2.23
CA HIS A 55 -8.26 -0.28 -1.95
C HIS A 55 -7.64 -0.17 -0.55
N ALA A 56 -8.01 -1.05 0.39
CA ALA A 56 -7.38 -1.12 1.71
C ALA A 56 -5.95 -1.70 1.63
N ALA A 57 -5.63 -2.47 0.58
CA ALA A 57 -4.27 -2.94 0.33
C ALA A 57 -3.33 -1.80 -0.09
N ASN A 58 -3.86 -0.63 -0.43
CA ASN A 58 -3.05 0.56 -0.70
C ASN A 58 -2.71 1.29 0.61
N LEU A 59 -1.50 1.04 1.09
CA LEU A 59 -1.01 1.53 2.38
C LEU A 59 0.46 1.92 2.27
N LEU A 60 0.94 2.64 3.29
CA LEU A 60 2.33 3.10 3.37
C LEU A 60 2.95 2.65 4.69
N TYR A 61 4.02 1.88 4.61
CA TYR A 61 4.83 1.55 5.78
C TYR A 61 6.08 2.44 5.84
N VAL A 62 6.19 3.27 6.88
CA VAL A 62 7.26 4.27 7.04
C VAL A 62 7.74 4.30 8.48
N ASN A 63 9.06 4.13 8.71
CA ASN A 63 9.67 4.24 10.04
C ASN A 63 8.94 3.44 11.14
N HIS A 64 8.49 2.23 10.82
CA HIS A 64 7.67 1.37 11.71
C HIS A 64 6.25 1.85 12.00
N TYR A 65 5.73 2.80 11.22
CA TYR A 65 4.33 3.19 11.22
C TYR A 65 3.64 2.69 9.95
N LEU A 66 2.44 2.16 10.12
CA LEU A 66 1.55 1.85 9.01
C LEU A 66 0.54 2.96 8.81
N MET A 67 0.56 3.59 7.66
CA MET A 67 -0.50 4.51 7.25
C MET A 67 -1.50 3.77 6.37
N HIS A 68 -2.76 3.82 6.77
CA HIS A 68 -3.88 3.20 6.05
C HIS A 68 -5.08 4.16 6.03
N TRP A 69 -6.09 3.88 5.22
CA TRP A 69 -7.34 4.64 5.19
C TRP A 69 -8.09 4.59 6.52
N SER A 70 -8.91 5.61 6.83
CA SER A 70 -9.67 5.63 8.08
C SER A 70 -10.66 4.47 8.17
N PRO A 71 -11.05 4.03 9.38
CA PRO A 71 -11.99 2.93 9.58
C PRO A 71 -13.32 3.10 8.83
N GLU A 72 -13.79 4.35 8.71
CA GLU A 72 -15.01 4.71 7.97
C GLU A 72 -14.91 4.42 6.46
N MET A 73 -13.70 4.47 5.91
CA MET A 73 -13.43 4.31 4.48
C MET A 73 -13.10 2.86 4.11
N ILE A 74 -12.63 2.07 5.07
CA ILE A 74 -12.28 0.64 4.92
C ILE A 74 -12.88 -0.21 6.05
N PRO A 75 -14.20 -0.16 6.26
CA PRO A 75 -14.85 -0.75 7.43
C PRO A 75 -14.67 -2.26 7.52
N ASN A 76 -14.52 -2.94 6.37
CA ASN A 76 -14.38 -4.40 6.35
C ASN A 76 -12.94 -4.85 6.60
N SER A 77 -11.96 -3.99 6.28
CA SER A 77 -10.54 -4.33 6.37
C SER A 77 -9.88 -3.90 7.67
N ILE A 78 -10.44 -2.91 8.38
CA ILE A 78 -9.80 -2.31 9.58
C ILE A 78 -9.56 -3.34 10.69
N GLY A 79 -10.50 -4.25 10.92
CA GLY A 79 -10.38 -5.29 11.95
C GLY A 79 -9.21 -6.25 11.67
N ILE A 80 -8.83 -6.45 10.41
CA ILE A 80 -7.67 -7.27 10.05
C ILE A 80 -6.38 -6.56 10.46
N PHE A 81 -6.29 -5.23 10.25
CA PHE A 81 -5.16 -4.45 10.71
C PHE A 81 -5.08 -4.42 12.24
N GLU A 82 -6.19 -4.33 12.94
CA GLU A 82 -6.20 -4.35 14.42
C GLU A 82 -5.74 -5.68 14.99
N ASN A 83 -6.11 -6.79 14.36
CA ASN A 83 -5.81 -8.12 14.88
C ASN A 83 -4.45 -8.68 14.44
N LYS A 84 -3.97 -8.32 13.23
CA LYS A 84 -2.77 -8.93 12.63
C LYS A 84 -1.53 -8.04 12.68
N ILE A 85 -1.67 -6.76 13.03
CA ILE A 85 -0.56 -5.80 13.01
C ILE A 85 -0.29 -5.25 14.40
N ASP A 86 0.94 -5.43 14.86
CA ASP A 86 1.43 -5.11 16.20
C ASP A 86 2.21 -3.78 16.28
N TYR A 87 2.63 -3.23 15.15
CA TYR A 87 3.27 -1.92 15.07
C TYR A 87 2.26 -0.76 15.03
N LYS A 88 2.77 0.46 15.23
CA LYS A 88 1.94 1.67 15.28
C LYS A 88 1.24 1.92 13.95
N ARG A 89 -0.03 2.34 14.03
CA ARG A 89 -0.89 2.59 12.88
C ARG A 89 -1.40 4.03 12.91
N THR A 90 -1.53 4.63 11.75
CA THR A 90 -2.04 5.98 11.55
C THR A 90 -3.12 5.92 10.48
N SER A 91 -4.34 6.29 10.86
CA SER A 91 -5.45 6.42 9.94
C SER A 91 -5.38 7.75 9.18
N MET A 92 -5.60 7.68 7.88
CA MET A 92 -5.67 8.82 6.97
C MET A 92 -7.13 9.01 6.54
N HIS A 93 -7.70 10.16 6.87
CA HIS A 93 -9.05 10.52 6.47
C HIS A 93 -9.00 11.59 5.36
N MET A 94 -9.21 11.17 4.12
CA MET A 94 -9.24 12.06 2.94
C MET A 94 -10.33 11.57 1.98
N PRO A 95 -11.61 11.82 2.29
CA PRO A 95 -12.74 11.23 1.58
C PRO A 95 -12.79 11.65 0.11
N GLU A 96 -12.44 12.90 -0.22
CA GLU A 96 -12.47 13.40 -1.60
C GLU A 96 -11.48 12.67 -2.51
N LEU A 97 -10.24 12.47 -2.03
CA LEU A 97 -9.21 11.74 -2.78
C LEU A 97 -9.55 10.27 -2.92
N PHE A 98 -10.17 9.69 -1.90
CA PHE A 98 -10.61 8.31 -1.91
C PHE A 98 -11.77 8.07 -2.87
N SER A 99 -12.77 8.96 -2.87
CA SER A 99 -13.86 8.93 -3.85
C SER A 99 -13.36 9.14 -5.28
N ALA A 100 -12.29 9.92 -5.47
CA ALA A 100 -11.60 10.05 -6.75
C ALA A 100 -10.73 8.82 -7.13
N GLY A 101 -10.67 7.79 -6.28
CA GLY A 101 -9.91 6.57 -6.54
C GLY A 101 -8.39 6.76 -6.45
N VAL A 102 -7.92 7.82 -5.78
CA VAL A 102 -6.49 8.13 -5.69
C VAL A 102 -5.86 7.28 -4.57
N PRO A 103 -4.89 6.41 -4.88
CA PRO A 103 -4.21 5.60 -3.87
C PRO A 103 -3.25 6.44 -3.01
N LEU A 104 -3.22 6.20 -1.69
CA LEU A 104 -2.26 6.80 -0.75
C LEU A 104 -0.82 6.69 -1.26
N SER A 105 -0.51 5.55 -1.87
CA SER A 105 0.83 5.24 -2.32
C SER A 105 1.32 6.09 -3.50
N LYS A 106 0.42 6.82 -4.18
CA LYS A 106 0.76 7.82 -5.22
C LYS A 106 0.81 9.26 -4.68
N LEU A 107 0.35 9.50 -3.46
CA LEU A 107 0.39 10.82 -2.81
C LEU A 107 1.75 11.14 -2.18
N ALA A 108 2.63 10.15 -2.04
CA ALA A 108 3.93 10.32 -1.42
C ALA A 108 5.05 9.65 -2.23
N LEU A 109 6.15 10.37 -2.38
CA LEU A 109 7.40 9.84 -2.92
C LEU A 109 8.44 9.86 -1.80
N PHE A 110 8.83 8.67 -1.32
CA PHE A 110 9.84 8.58 -0.28
C PHE A 110 11.23 8.73 -0.87
N VAL A 111 11.89 9.82 -0.47
CA VAL A 111 13.27 10.12 -0.86
C VAL A 111 14.17 9.76 0.31
N GLY A 112 15.10 8.83 0.09
CA GLY A 112 16.13 8.53 1.08
C GLY A 112 17.02 9.75 1.34
N ARG A 113 17.72 9.78 2.48
CA ARG A 113 18.75 10.81 2.73
C ARG A 113 19.86 10.67 1.68
N PHE A 114 19.84 11.51 0.65
CA PHE A 114 20.99 11.69 -0.22
C PHE A 114 22.10 12.37 0.58
N ARG A 115 23.31 11.81 0.57
CA ARG A 115 24.49 12.37 1.28
C ARG A 115 24.85 13.80 0.83
N HIS A 116 24.28 14.28 -0.28
CA HIS A 116 24.51 15.62 -0.83
C HIS A 116 23.19 16.22 -1.30
N GLN A 117 22.38 16.77 -0.38
CA GLN A 117 21.30 17.68 -0.77
C GLN A 117 21.92 18.98 -1.29
N ARG A 118 22.11 19.09 -2.60
CA ARG A 118 22.19 20.41 -3.22
C ARG A 118 20.76 20.94 -3.24
N ASN A 119 20.57 22.09 -2.60
CA ASN A 119 19.32 22.84 -2.45
C ASN A 119 18.22 22.38 -3.42
N VAL A 120 17.07 21.96 -2.88
CA VAL A 120 15.87 21.85 -3.69
C VAL A 120 15.49 23.28 -4.07
N ILE A 121 15.90 23.72 -5.26
CA ILE A 121 15.45 24.98 -5.82
C ILE A 121 13.98 24.76 -6.17
N SER A 122 13.09 25.24 -5.31
CA SER A 122 11.67 25.30 -5.62
C SER A 122 11.47 26.34 -6.72
N THR A 123 11.00 25.90 -7.88
CA THR A 123 10.48 26.78 -8.94
C THR A 123 8.96 26.97 -8.81
N ILE A 124 8.37 26.52 -7.69
CA ILE A 124 6.98 26.85 -7.36
C ILE A 124 6.94 28.36 -7.07
N PRO A 125 6.13 29.13 -7.81
CA PRO A 125 6.01 30.58 -7.62
C PRO A 125 5.44 30.96 -6.25
#